data_AF-Q029R5-F1
#
_entry.id   AF-Q029R5-F1
#
_cell.length_a   1.000
_cell.length_b   1.000
_cell.length_c   1.000
_cell.angle_alpha   90.00
_cell.angle_beta   90.00
_cell.angle_gamma   90.00
#
_symmetry.space_group_name_H-M   'P 1'
#
loop_
_entity.id
_entity.type
_entity.pdbx_description
1 polymer ?
#
loop_
_entity_poly.entity_id
_entity_poly.type
_entity_poly.pdbx_seq_one_letter_code
_entity_poly.pdbx_strand_id
1 'polypeptide(L)'
;MRRLWLSALPISLFLLAAPSHAALNFNFNNPTGDLGTNHAYVTSGVTITAYGFLNSGTTADLFGRNDGANEAGLGMLVDAGSDHEIDISHYIALDLSNITNGSQVTIAFGSLVGQTGEGFNFYEKNGLASAGGISTYGSAIASNQIAGSYTFTKTSSITAIAIQAANADGSHPLANILISTLTATPEPGFYGVLGLGLVTLVLFSRRRGSRARSI
;
A
#
# COMPACT_ATOMS: atom_id res chain seq x y z
N MET A 1 -47.23 -53.61 -10.29
CA MET A 1 -46.55 -53.05 -9.07
C MET A 1 -45.09 -52.79 -9.40
N ARG A 2 -44.65 -51.53 -9.42
CA ARG A 2 -43.26 -51.07 -9.28
C ARG A 2 -43.28 -49.54 -9.28
N ARG A 3 -43.10 -48.92 -8.10
CA ARG A 3 -42.91 -47.48 -7.95
C ARG A 3 -41.41 -47.24 -7.76
N LEU A 4 -40.76 -46.65 -8.77
CA LEU A 4 -39.39 -46.16 -8.70
C LEU A 4 -39.42 -44.77 -8.07
N TRP A 5 -38.92 -44.65 -6.83
CA TRP A 5 -38.63 -43.37 -6.21
C TRP A 5 -37.19 -42.99 -6.56
N LEU A 6 -37.00 -42.16 -7.59
CA LEU A 6 -35.75 -41.42 -7.76
C LEU A 6 -35.84 -40.13 -6.92
N SER A 7 -35.28 -40.15 -5.73
CA SER A 7 -34.98 -38.95 -4.94
C SER A 7 -33.51 -38.58 -5.15
N ALA A 8 -33.22 -37.74 -6.15
CA ALA A 8 -31.92 -37.11 -6.31
C ALA A 8 -31.98 -35.68 -5.73
N LEU A 9 -31.12 -35.43 -4.72
CA LEU A 9 -31.00 -34.18 -3.98
C LEU A 9 -30.77 -32.97 -4.90
N PRO A 10 -31.34 -31.79 -4.58
CA PRO A 10 -30.82 -30.54 -5.10
C PRO A 10 -29.46 -30.26 -4.42
N ILE A 11 -28.38 -30.30 -5.19
CA ILE A 11 -27.08 -29.74 -4.79
C ILE A 11 -27.22 -28.21 -4.91
N SER A 12 -27.68 -27.56 -3.83
CA SER A 12 -27.58 -26.11 -3.72
C SER A 12 -26.12 -25.74 -3.51
N LEU A 13 -25.43 -25.38 -4.59
CA LEU A 13 -24.13 -24.75 -4.56
C LEU A 13 -24.28 -23.37 -3.89
N PHE A 14 -24.05 -23.31 -2.58
CA PHE A 14 -23.90 -22.04 -1.87
C PHE A 14 -22.58 -21.41 -2.33
N LEU A 15 -22.65 -20.54 -3.33
CA LEU A 15 -21.61 -19.58 -3.64
C LEU A 15 -21.52 -18.62 -2.45
N LEU A 16 -20.67 -18.95 -1.47
CA LEU A 16 -20.22 -17.99 -0.47
C LEU A 16 -19.45 -16.90 -1.21
N ALA A 17 -20.12 -15.81 -1.56
CA ALA A 17 -19.44 -14.60 -1.99
C ALA A 17 -18.59 -14.14 -0.81
N ALA A 18 -17.27 -14.34 -0.89
CA ALA A 18 -16.35 -13.68 0.02
C ALA A 18 -16.59 -12.16 -0.11
N PRO A 19 -16.68 -11.40 0.98
CA PRO A 19 -16.67 -9.95 0.86
C PRO A 19 -15.41 -9.53 0.11
N SER A 20 -15.60 -8.93 -1.06
CA SER A 20 -14.56 -8.16 -1.73
C SER A 20 -14.30 -6.96 -0.83
N HIS A 21 -13.16 -6.94 -0.15
CA HIS A 21 -12.72 -5.71 0.51
C HIS A 21 -12.39 -4.71 -0.60
N ALA A 22 -13.08 -3.57 -0.59
CA ALA A 22 -12.78 -2.49 -1.52
C ALA A 22 -11.37 -1.96 -1.23
N ALA A 23 -10.63 -1.66 -2.30
CA ALA A 23 -9.35 -1.00 -2.16
C ALA A 23 -9.54 0.38 -1.52
N LEU A 24 -8.69 0.71 -0.55
CA LEU A 24 -8.54 2.07 -0.06
C LEU A 24 -7.70 2.83 -1.07
N ASN A 25 -8.14 4.02 -1.48
CA ASN A 25 -7.40 4.89 -2.37
C ASN A 25 -7.18 6.25 -1.70
N PHE A 26 -5.93 6.55 -1.38
CA PHE A 26 -5.50 7.84 -0.82
C PHE A 26 -4.96 8.68 -1.97
N ASN A 27 -5.63 9.79 -2.23
CA ASN A 27 -5.24 10.75 -3.25
C ASN A 27 -4.40 11.86 -2.60
N PHE A 28 -3.14 11.97 -3.01
CA PHE A 28 -2.20 12.96 -2.50
C PHE A 28 -2.17 14.24 -3.34
N ASN A 29 -2.89 14.28 -4.47
CA ASN A 29 -3.01 15.47 -5.31
C ASN A 29 -3.97 16.53 -4.68
N ASN A 30 -4.56 16.24 -3.52
CA ASN A 30 -5.48 17.15 -2.82
C ASN A 30 -5.45 16.88 -1.30
N PRO A 31 -5.41 17.92 -0.44
CA PRO A 31 -5.39 19.35 -0.77
C PRO A 31 -4.05 19.83 -1.37
N THR A 32 -4.07 20.97 -2.04
CA THR A 32 -2.86 21.65 -2.54
C THR A 32 -2.41 22.78 -1.61
N GLY A 33 -1.17 23.24 -1.79
CA GLY A 33 -0.54 24.27 -0.98
C GLY A 33 0.26 23.72 0.19
N ASP A 34 0.63 24.60 1.11
CA ASP A 34 1.34 24.24 2.34
C ASP A 34 0.42 23.43 3.27
N LEU A 35 0.86 22.22 3.62
CA LEU A 35 0.12 21.28 4.45
C LEU A 35 0.70 21.21 5.89
N GLY A 36 1.75 21.99 6.18
CA GLY A 36 2.52 21.94 7.42
C GLY A 36 3.38 20.68 7.54
N THR A 37 4.04 20.51 8.69
CA THR A 37 4.95 19.39 8.95
C THR A 37 4.33 17.99 8.84
N ASN A 38 3.00 17.89 8.92
CA ASN A 38 2.26 16.64 8.76
C ASN A 38 0.83 16.89 8.25
N HIS A 39 0.30 15.91 7.52
CA HIS A 39 -1.05 15.97 6.99
C HIS A 39 -1.74 14.60 7.02
N ALA A 40 -3.00 14.56 7.46
CA ALA A 40 -3.79 13.35 7.53
C ALA A 40 -4.67 13.19 6.28
N TYR A 41 -4.56 12.04 5.62
CA TYR A 41 -5.41 11.65 4.49
C TYR A 41 -6.39 10.57 4.96
N VAL A 42 -7.67 10.77 4.69
CA VAL A 42 -8.74 9.87 5.17
C VAL A 42 -9.53 9.31 3.99
N THR A 43 -9.57 7.99 3.88
CA THR A 43 -10.38 7.27 2.89
C THR A 43 -11.18 6.18 3.57
N SER A 44 -12.50 6.16 3.36
CA SER A 44 -13.40 5.14 3.91
C SER A 44 -13.26 4.95 5.44
N GLY A 45 -12.97 6.03 6.17
CA GLY A 45 -12.76 6.02 7.63
C GLY A 45 -11.39 5.52 8.08
N VAL A 46 -10.48 5.16 7.17
CA VAL A 46 -9.09 4.82 7.46
C VAL A 46 -8.21 6.04 7.24
N THR A 47 -7.36 6.36 8.21
CA THR A 47 -6.44 7.49 8.14
C THR A 47 -5.00 7.02 7.95
N ILE A 48 -4.31 7.62 6.99
CA ILE A 48 -2.84 7.62 6.94
C ILE A 48 -2.36 9.05 7.20
N THR A 49 -1.18 9.19 7.81
CA THR A 49 -0.59 10.50 8.05
C THR A 49 0.76 10.59 7.38
N ALA A 50 0.94 11.62 6.56
CA ALA A 50 2.21 11.97 5.96
C ALA A 50 2.97 12.94 6.87
N TYR A 51 4.28 12.82 6.89
CA TYR A 51 5.20 13.68 7.65
C TYR A 51 6.39 14.06 6.76
N GLY A 52 6.76 15.34 6.78
CA GLY A 52 7.90 15.85 6.03
C GLY A 52 9.15 15.96 6.90
N PHE A 53 10.30 15.52 6.38
CA PHE A 53 11.57 15.58 7.10
C PHE A 53 12.74 15.90 6.17
N LEU A 54 13.70 16.68 6.67
CA LEU A 54 15.06 16.70 6.11
C LEU A 54 15.75 15.37 6.42
N ASN A 55 16.76 14.96 5.64
CA ASN A 55 17.51 13.72 5.88
C ASN A 55 18.16 13.64 7.27
N SER A 56 18.47 14.80 7.87
CA SER A 56 18.96 14.93 9.25
C SER A 56 17.92 14.56 10.31
N GLY A 57 16.64 14.49 9.94
CA GLY A 57 15.51 14.20 10.82
C GLY A 57 14.76 15.42 11.32
N THR A 58 15.18 16.63 10.94
CA THR A 58 14.43 17.86 11.24
C THR A 58 13.12 17.84 10.48
N THR A 59 12.01 18.17 11.15
CA THR A 59 10.70 18.33 10.49
C THR A 59 10.75 19.43 9.44
N ALA A 60 10.10 19.19 8.31
CA ALA A 60 9.92 20.18 7.25
C ALA A 60 8.48 20.10 6.76
N ASP A 61 7.97 21.22 6.26
CA ASP A 61 6.58 21.31 5.81
C ASP A 61 6.37 20.54 4.50
N LEU A 62 5.22 19.89 4.41
CA LEU A 62 4.73 19.18 3.25
C LEU A 62 4.06 20.17 2.29
N PHE A 63 4.06 19.83 1.00
CA PHE A 63 3.38 20.61 0.00
C PHE A 63 2.55 19.71 -0.93
N GLY A 64 1.28 20.06 -1.12
CA GLY A 64 0.41 19.40 -2.09
C GLY A 64 0.41 20.16 -3.41
N ARG A 65 0.62 19.46 -4.52
CA ARG A 65 0.69 20.04 -5.87
C ARG A 65 -0.30 19.37 -6.81
N ASN A 66 -0.84 20.11 -7.77
CA ASN A 66 -1.79 19.58 -8.76
C ASN A 66 -1.75 20.39 -10.07
N ASP A 67 -0.56 20.52 -10.67
CA ASP A 67 -0.36 21.35 -11.86
C ASP A 67 -0.57 20.58 -13.19
N GLY A 68 -0.80 19.27 -13.11
CA GLY A 68 -1.07 18.43 -14.27
C GLY A 68 -0.82 16.95 -14.00
N ALA A 69 -1.01 16.11 -15.02
CA ALA A 69 -0.96 14.65 -14.88
C ALA A 69 0.39 14.11 -14.35
N ASN A 70 1.49 14.79 -14.68
CA ASN A 70 2.85 14.40 -14.27
C ASN A 70 3.44 15.32 -13.20
N GLU A 71 2.65 16.26 -12.70
CA GLU A 71 3.07 17.38 -11.83
C GLU A 71 2.08 17.53 -10.67
N ALA A 72 1.58 16.39 -10.20
CA ALA A 72 0.59 16.31 -9.13
C ALA A 72 1.00 15.28 -8.10
N GLY A 73 0.84 15.64 -6.84
CA GLY A 73 1.11 14.78 -5.71
C GLY A 73 1.60 15.55 -4.50
N LEU A 74 2.08 14.77 -3.53
CA LEU A 74 2.68 15.24 -2.30
C LEU A 74 4.19 15.32 -2.46
N GLY A 75 4.74 16.49 -2.12
CA GLY A 75 6.15 16.78 -2.03
C GLY A 75 6.47 17.60 -0.78
N MET A 76 7.54 18.38 -0.86
CA MET A 76 8.07 19.17 0.26
C MET A 76 7.99 20.66 -0.04
N LEU A 77 7.61 21.47 0.95
CA LEU A 77 7.64 22.92 0.81
C LEU A 77 9.09 23.43 0.66
N VAL A 78 10.00 22.81 1.41
CA VAL A 78 11.43 23.13 1.42
C VAL A 78 12.16 22.29 0.39
N ASP A 79 12.05 22.70 -0.87
CA ASP A 79 12.74 22.10 -2.03
C ASP A 79 13.75 23.12 -2.61
N ALA A 80 14.99 22.68 -2.86
CA ALA A 80 16.04 23.53 -3.41
C ALA A 80 15.70 24.06 -4.82
N GLY A 81 14.91 23.31 -5.61
CA GLY A 81 14.41 23.72 -6.92
C GLY A 81 13.24 24.71 -6.87
N SER A 82 12.59 24.85 -5.71
CA SER A 82 11.29 25.53 -5.56
C SER A 82 10.14 24.93 -6.38
N ASP A 83 10.29 23.69 -6.85
CA ASP A 83 9.26 22.95 -7.59
C ASP A 83 8.32 22.17 -6.64
N HIS A 84 8.63 22.23 -5.34
CA HIS A 84 7.89 21.63 -4.24
C HIS A 84 7.79 20.11 -4.31
N GLU A 85 8.85 19.47 -4.80
CA GLU A 85 8.94 18.02 -4.93
C GLU A 85 9.72 17.42 -3.76
N ILE A 86 9.85 16.09 -3.68
CA ILE A 86 10.80 15.42 -2.79
C ILE A 86 12.13 15.34 -3.54
N ASP A 87 13.26 15.78 -2.98
CA ASP A 87 14.60 15.75 -3.57
C ASP A 87 15.50 14.82 -2.74
N ILE A 88 16.80 14.78 -3.07
CA ILE A 88 17.76 13.91 -2.39
C ILE A 88 18.11 14.34 -0.95
N SER A 89 17.69 15.53 -0.51
CA SER A 89 18.00 16.15 0.77
C SER A 89 16.91 15.95 1.84
N HIS A 90 15.73 15.49 1.43
CA HIS A 90 14.58 15.27 2.30
C HIS A 90 13.79 14.00 1.95
N TYR A 91 12.90 13.60 2.84
CA TYR A 91 12.06 12.44 2.68
C TYR A 91 10.67 12.67 3.28
N ILE A 92 9.70 11.93 2.75
CA ILE A 92 8.36 11.86 3.32
C ILE A 92 8.18 10.51 4.00
N ALA A 93 7.70 10.54 5.24
CA ALA A 93 7.30 9.36 5.96
C ALA A 93 5.78 9.21 5.97
N LEU A 94 5.29 7.99 5.70
CA LEU A 94 3.87 7.67 5.80
C LEU A 94 3.64 6.71 6.96
N ASP A 95 2.73 7.08 7.86
CA ASP A 95 2.22 6.19 8.90
C ASP A 95 1.10 5.31 8.33
N LEU A 96 1.36 4.00 8.35
CA LEU A 96 0.49 2.95 7.82
C LEU A 96 -0.11 2.09 8.93
N SER A 97 -0.07 2.53 10.19
CA SER A 97 -0.57 1.76 11.35
C SER A 97 -2.02 1.32 11.18
N ASN A 98 -2.83 2.12 10.49
CA ASN A 98 -4.25 1.86 10.26
C ASN A 98 -4.53 1.05 8.99
N ILE A 99 -3.50 0.71 8.21
CA ILE A 99 -3.64 -0.20 7.07
C ILE A 99 -3.55 -1.64 7.58
N THR A 100 -4.58 -2.43 7.26
CA THR A 100 -4.68 -3.83 7.68
C THR A 100 -3.48 -4.65 7.17
N ASN A 101 -2.90 -5.47 8.06
CA ASN A 101 -1.85 -6.42 7.68
C ASN A 101 -2.37 -7.43 6.64
N GLY A 102 -1.52 -7.81 5.70
CA GLY A 102 -1.87 -8.59 4.51
C GLY A 102 -2.37 -7.73 3.34
N SER A 103 -2.60 -6.42 3.52
CA SER A 103 -2.97 -5.58 2.37
C SER A 103 -1.81 -5.45 1.39
N GLN A 104 -2.09 -5.62 0.10
CA GLN A 104 -1.18 -5.19 -0.95
C GLN A 104 -1.25 -3.67 -1.05
N VAL A 105 -0.13 -3.00 -0.80
CA VAL A 105 -0.01 -1.54 -0.85
C VAL A 105 0.79 -1.15 -2.08
N THR A 106 0.22 -0.30 -2.91
CA THR A 106 0.88 0.27 -4.09
C THR A 106 0.94 1.77 -3.97
N ILE A 107 2.14 2.32 -4.10
CA ILE A 107 2.41 3.75 -4.13
C ILE A 107 2.73 4.13 -5.57
N ALA A 108 2.09 5.16 -6.08
CA ALA A 108 2.38 5.71 -7.40
C ALA A 108 3.05 7.08 -7.27
N PHE A 109 3.91 7.36 -8.24
CA PHE A 109 4.66 8.61 -8.33
C PHE A 109 4.14 9.43 -9.50
N GLY A 110 3.81 10.70 -9.24
CA GLY A 110 3.28 11.62 -10.25
C GLY A 110 4.34 12.01 -11.28
N SER A 111 5.57 12.25 -10.83
CA SER A 111 6.62 12.84 -11.67
C SER A 111 7.56 11.84 -12.35
N LEU A 112 7.66 10.58 -11.90
CA LEU A 112 8.63 9.62 -12.46
C LEU A 112 8.25 9.06 -13.86
N VAL A 113 7.04 9.28 -14.34
CA VAL A 113 6.60 8.73 -15.63
C VAL A 113 7.21 9.55 -16.78
N GLY A 114 8.28 9.03 -17.38
CA GLY A 114 8.93 9.62 -18.55
C GLY A 114 10.15 10.50 -18.23
N GLN A 115 10.56 10.57 -16.97
CA GLN A 115 11.80 11.23 -16.56
C GLN A 115 12.97 10.26 -16.58
N THR A 116 14.11 10.71 -17.13
CA THR A 116 15.32 9.89 -17.24
C THR A 116 16.27 10.26 -16.12
N GLY A 117 16.76 9.26 -15.39
CA GLY A 117 17.79 9.44 -14.35
C GLY A 117 17.27 9.77 -12.95
N GLU A 118 15.97 10.01 -12.82
CA GLU A 118 15.31 10.17 -11.53
C GLU A 118 14.77 8.84 -11.00
N GLY A 119 14.70 8.73 -9.68
CA GLY A 119 14.13 7.57 -9.03
C GLY A 119 13.86 7.84 -7.56
N PHE A 120 13.62 6.76 -6.82
CA PHE A 120 13.35 6.81 -5.39
C PHE A 120 14.08 5.71 -4.63
N ASN A 121 14.33 5.99 -3.37
CA ASN A 121 14.68 5.01 -2.35
C ASN A 121 13.47 4.77 -1.46
N PHE A 122 13.24 3.51 -1.11
CA PHE A 122 12.12 3.08 -0.29
C PHE A 122 12.62 2.39 0.97
N TYR A 123 12.07 2.79 2.11
CA TYR A 123 12.45 2.29 3.42
C TYR A 123 11.22 1.88 4.22
N GLU A 124 11.40 0.89 5.09
CA GLU A 124 10.35 0.37 5.97
C GLU A 124 10.79 0.43 7.42
N LYS A 125 9.84 0.60 8.35
CA LYS A 125 10.12 0.66 9.78
C LYS A 125 9.01 0.02 10.60
N ASN A 126 9.42 -0.61 11.71
CA ASN A 126 8.55 -0.96 12.82
C ASN A 126 8.60 0.15 13.87
N GLY A 127 7.45 0.72 14.21
CA GLY A 127 7.29 1.96 14.96
C GLY A 127 6.70 3.11 14.12
N LEU A 128 6.33 4.18 14.81
CA LEU A 128 5.72 5.36 14.18
C LEU A 128 6.71 6.09 13.25
N ALA A 129 6.14 6.80 12.27
CA ALA A 129 6.88 7.83 11.57
C ALA A 129 7.41 8.84 12.60
N SER A 130 8.72 9.07 12.60
CA SER A 130 9.36 9.91 13.62
C SER A 130 10.55 10.66 13.06
N ALA A 131 10.81 11.83 13.65
CA ALA A 131 12.08 12.53 13.51
C ALA A 131 13.26 11.63 13.95
N GLY A 132 14.46 11.96 13.48
CA GLY A 132 15.70 11.21 13.80
C GLY A 132 16.56 10.85 12.59
N GLY A 133 16.09 11.20 11.39
CA GLY A 133 16.82 11.06 10.14
C GLY A 133 16.51 9.77 9.42
N ILE A 134 16.81 9.76 8.12
CA ILE A 134 16.46 8.63 7.24
C ILE A 134 17.11 7.32 7.71
N SER A 135 18.29 7.40 8.35
CA SER A 135 19.01 6.24 8.91
C SER A 135 18.23 5.49 9.99
N THR A 136 17.22 6.11 10.62
CA THR A 136 16.36 5.42 11.60
C THR A 136 15.43 4.39 10.97
N TYR A 137 15.25 4.43 9.66
CA TYR A 137 14.54 3.41 8.88
C TYR A 137 15.48 2.28 8.42
N GLY A 138 16.77 2.34 8.76
CA GLY A 138 17.76 1.36 8.32
C GLY A 138 18.17 1.53 6.86
N SER A 139 18.47 0.41 6.19
CA SER A 139 18.82 0.41 4.78
C SER A 139 17.57 0.46 3.91
N ALA A 140 17.67 1.13 2.75
CA ALA A 140 16.61 1.08 1.75
C ALA A 140 16.38 -0.37 1.32
N ILE A 141 15.12 -0.79 1.32
CA ILE A 141 14.73 -2.11 0.83
C ILE A 141 14.60 -2.15 -0.69
N ALA A 142 14.41 -0.97 -1.30
CA ALA A 142 14.52 -0.75 -2.73
C ALA A 142 15.26 0.57 -2.95
N SER A 143 16.35 0.53 -3.73
CA SER A 143 17.18 1.69 -4.01
C SER A 143 17.19 2.02 -5.49
N ASN A 144 17.29 3.31 -5.83
CA ASN A 144 17.38 3.81 -7.20
C ASN A 144 16.29 3.23 -8.12
N GLN A 145 15.07 3.11 -7.59
CA GLN A 145 13.95 2.59 -8.35
C GLN A 145 13.43 3.68 -9.30
N ILE A 146 13.24 3.33 -10.57
CA ILE A 146 12.79 4.27 -11.61
C ILE A 146 11.35 4.02 -12.06
N ALA A 147 10.71 2.99 -11.51
CA ALA A 147 9.33 2.67 -11.87
C ALA A 147 8.38 3.73 -11.34
N GLY A 148 7.33 4.07 -12.11
CA GLY A 148 6.30 5.01 -11.67
C GLY A 148 5.44 4.51 -10.50
N SER A 149 5.70 3.30 -9.99
CA SER A 149 5.06 2.77 -8.79
C SER A 149 5.92 1.74 -8.06
N TYR A 150 5.63 1.56 -6.77
CA TYR A 150 6.20 0.50 -5.93
C TYR A 150 5.08 -0.24 -5.21
N THR A 151 5.17 -1.58 -5.15
CA THR A 151 4.17 -2.42 -4.48
C THR A 151 4.82 -3.33 -3.46
N PHE A 152 4.24 -3.40 -2.27
CA PHE A 152 4.67 -4.28 -1.18
C PHE A 152 3.46 -4.84 -0.43
N THR A 153 3.70 -5.86 0.41
CA THR A 153 2.65 -6.41 1.28
C THR A 153 2.83 -5.84 2.68
N LYS A 154 1.80 -5.17 3.20
CA LYS A 154 1.80 -4.63 4.56
C LYS A 154 1.87 -5.77 5.57
N THR A 155 2.91 -5.80 6.39
CA THR A 155 3.03 -6.75 7.51
C THR A 155 2.97 -6.02 8.85
N SER A 156 2.92 -6.76 9.95
CA SER A 156 2.97 -6.17 11.29
C SER A 156 4.31 -5.50 11.62
N SER A 157 5.39 -5.84 10.91
CA SER A 157 6.69 -5.20 11.09
C SER A 157 6.85 -3.91 10.28
N ILE A 158 5.90 -3.59 9.40
CA ILE A 158 5.91 -2.37 8.60
C ILE A 158 4.78 -1.50 9.13
N THR A 159 5.05 -0.57 10.02
CA THR A 159 4.05 0.38 10.52
C THR A 159 4.24 1.76 9.92
N ALA A 160 5.46 2.08 9.47
CA ALA A 160 5.75 3.29 8.72
C ALA A 160 6.69 2.97 7.56
N ILE A 161 6.65 3.84 6.55
CA ILE A 161 7.58 3.82 5.42
C ILE A 161 8.17 5.20 5.24
N ALA A 162 9.33 5.28 4.59
CA ALA A 162 9.93 6.53 4.15
C ALA A 162 10.30 6.46 2.68
N ILE A 163 10.12 7.57 1.98
CA ILE A 163 10.35 7.72 0.55
C ILE A 163 11.22 8.95 0.35
N GLN A 164 12.33 8.75 -0.35
CA GLN A 164 13.32 9.78 -0.67
C GLN A 164 13.58 9.74 -2.17
N ALA A 165 13.81 10.89 -2.80
CA ALA A 165 14.28 10.88 -4.18
C ALA A 165 15.69 10.28 -4.28
N ALA A 166 15.99 9.70 -5.42
CA ALA A 166 17.25 9.06 -5.69
C ALA A 166 17.75 9.44 -7.08
N ASN A 167 19.03 9.76 -7.17
CA ASN A 167 19.72 9.94 -8.44
C ASN A 167 20.04 8.56 -9.02
N ALA A 168 19.14 8.03 -9.85
CA ALA A 168 19.18 6.64 -10.27
C ALA A 168 20.29 6.36 -11.30
N ASP A 169 20.74 7.35 -12.05
CA ASP A 169 21.84 7.23 -13.02
C ASP A 169 23.17 7.80 -12.54
N GLY A 170 23.22 8.30 -11.29
CA GLY A 170 24.40 8.87 -10.66
C GLY A 170 24.84 10.22 -11.22
N SER A 171 24.07 10.84 -12.12
CA SER A 171 24.46 12.03 -12.89
C SER A 171 23.44 13.18 -12.79
N HIS A 172 22.24 12.95 -12.26
CA HIS A 172 21.22 13.97 -12.03
C HIS A 172 21.15 14.44 -10.56
N PRO A 173 21.87 15.51 -10.16
CA PRO A 173 21.84 16.03 -8.80
C PRO A 173 20.50 16.68 -8.41
N LEU A 174 19.57 16.83 -9.37
CA LEU A 174 18.24 17.43 -9.19
C LEU A 174 17.12 16.39 -9.15
N ALA A 175 17.45 15.10 -8.96
CA ALA A 175 16.42 14.06 -8.92
C ALA A 175 15.35 14.41 -7.88
N ASN A 176 14.12 14.55 -8.36
CA ASN A 176 13.00 14.91 -7.52
C ASN A 176 11.75 14.07 -7.87
N ILE A 177 10.85 13.90 -6.90
CA ILE A 177 9.68 13.04 -7.04
C ILE A 177 8.44 13.62 -6.35
N LEU A 178 7.26 13.35 -6.90
CA LEU A 178 5.96 13.58 -6.24
C LEU A 178 5.26 12.25 -5.99
N ILE A 179 4.69 12.06 -4.80
CA ILE A 179 3.87 10.89 -4.46
C ILE A 179 2.42 11.21 -4.83
N SER A 180 1.84 10.53 -5.81
CA SER A 180 0.49 10.88 -6.31
C SER A 180 -0.64 10.13 -5.60
N THR A 181 -0.46 8.82 -5.38
CA THR A 181 -1.47 7.99 -4.74
C THR A 181 -0.86 6.89 -3.90
N LEU A 182 -1.61 6.45 -2.90
CA LEU A 182 -1.40 5.19 -2.21
C LEU A 182 -2.70 4.39 -2.28
N THR A 183 -2.62 3.18 -2.82
CA THR A 183 -3.73 2.22 -2.80
C THR A 183 -3.40 1.08 -1.87
N ALA A 184 -4.36 0.66 -1.05
CA ALA A 184 -4.24 -0.50 -0.18
C ALA A 184 -5.41 -1.44 -0.44
N THR A 185 -5.11 -2.61 -1.00
CA THR A 185 -6.11 -3.64 -1.30
C THR A 185 -5.96 -4.75 -0.27
N PRO A 186 -6.89 -4.90 0.69
CA PRO A 186 -6.84 -6.01 1.63
C PRO A 186 -6.91 -7.34 0.87
N GLU A 187 -6.19 -8.35 1.35
CA GLU A 187 -6.31 -9.70 0.81
C GLU A 187 -7.79 -10.10 0.74
N PRO A 188 -8.27 -10.66 -0.40
CA PRO A 188 -9.58 -11.27 -0.45
C PRO A 188 -9.69 -12.29 0.68
N GLY A 189 -10.87 -12.46 1.29
CA GLY A 189 -11.11 -13.48 2.32
C GLY A 189 -10.93 -14.94 1.87
N PHE A 190 -10.15 -15.18 0.79
CA PHE A 190 -9.82 -16.44 0.17
C PHE A 190 -9.41 -17.49 1.19
N TYR A 191 -8.56 -17.16 2.17
CA TYR A 191 -8.17 -18.13 3.20
C TYR A 191 -9.34 -18.56 4.09
N GLY A 192 -10.26 -17.65 4.40
CA GLY A 192 -11.49 -17.98 5.12
C GLY A 192 -12.40 -18.91 4.31
N VAL A 193 -12.59 -18.62 3.02
CA VAL A 193 -13.41 -19.45 2.14
C VAL A 193 -12.76 -20.80 1.85
N LEU A 194 -11.44 -20.83 1.63
CA LEU A 194 -10.68 -22.06 1.43
C LEU A 194 -10.75 -22.94 2.69
N GLY A 195 -10.58 -22.35 3.87
CA GLY A 195 -10.69 -23.05 5.15
C GLY A 195 -12.08 -23.67 5.33
N LEU A 196 -13.15 -22.91 5.10
CA LEU A 196 -14.52 -23.43 5.13
C LEU A 196 -14.75 -24.53 4.08
N GLY A 197 -14.21 -24.35 2.88
CA GLY A 197 -14.26 -25.34 1.81
C GLY A 197 -13.62 -26.67 2.21
N LEU A 198 -12.45 -26.63 2.84
CA LEU A 198 -11.76 -27.85 3.32
C LEU A 198 -12.50 -28.52 4.48
N VAL A 199 -13.03 -27.73 5.44
CA VAL A 199 -13.82 -28.28 6.56
C VAL A 199 -15.08 -28.98 6.04
N THR A 200 -15.80 -28.36 5.10
CA THR A 200 -16.98 -29.00 4.51
C THR A 200 -16.60 -30.30 3.79
N LEU A 201 -15.50 -30.32 3.03
CA LEU A 201 -15.01 -31.53 2.35
C LEU A 201 -14.75 -32.69 3.33
N VAL A 202 -14.11 -32.41 4.48
CA VAL A 202 -13.84 -33.42 5.52
C VAL A 202 -15.13 -33.94 6.17
N LEU A 203 -16.11 -33.06 6.42
CA LEU A 203 -17.39 -33.48 6.99
C LEU A 203 -18.18 -34.36 6.01
N PHE A 204 -18.12 -34.07 4.71
CA PHE A 204 -18.75 -34.90 3.69
C PHE A 204 -18.04 -36.24 3.47
N SER A 205 -16.71 -36.28 3.50
CA SER A 205 -15.96 -37.54 3.34
C SER A 205 -16.21 -38.51 4.51
N ARG A 206 -16.34 -38.00 5.74
CA ARG A 206 -16.69 -38.80 6.92
C ARG A 206 -18.07 -39.45 6.84
N ARG A 207 -19.07 -38.76 6.28
CA ARG A 207 -20.43 -39.32 6.09
C ARG A 207 -20.48 -40.42 5.03
N ARG A 208 -19.57 -40.41 4.06
CA ARG A 208 -19.50 -41.43 3.00
C ARG A 208 -18.85 -42.72 3.50
N GLY A 209 -17.84 -42.63 4.37
CA GLY A 209 -17.18 -43.79 4.97
C GLY A 209 -18.06 -44.57 5.95
N SER A 210 -18.95 -43.92 6.70
CA SER A 210 -19.83 -44.58 7.67
C SER A 210 -20.98 -45.39 7.05
N ARG A 211 -21.34 -45.14 5.78
CA ARG A 211 -22.36 -45.91 5.05
C ARG A 211 -21.80 -47.14 4.32
N ALA A 212 -20.49 -47.25 4.17
CA ALA A 212 -19.84 -48.36 3.47
C ALA A 212 -19.52 -49.57 4.38
N ARG A 213 -19.79 -49.49 5.69
CA ARG A 213 -19.48 -50.54 6.69
C ARG A 213 -20.69 -51.34 7.16
N SER A 214 -21.86 -51.17 6.54
CA SER A 214 -23.06 -51.96 6.82
C SER A 214 -23.40 -52.85 5.62
N ILE A 215 -22.57 -53.88 5.39
CA ILE A 215 -22.86 -55.07 4.57
C ILE A 215 -22.21 -56.26 5.28
#